data_AF-A0A537VWF7-F1
#
_entry.id   AF-A0A537VWF7-F1
#
_cell.length_a   1.000
_cell.length_b   1.000
_cell.length_c   1.000
_cell.angle_alpha   90.00
_cell.angle_beta   90.00
_cell.angle_gamma   90.00
#
_symmetry.space_group_name_H-M   'P 1'
#
loop_
_entity.id
_entity.type
_entity.pdbx_description
1 polymer ?
#
loop_
_entity_poly.entity_id
_entity_poly.type
_entity_poly.pdbx_seq_one_letter_code
_entity_poly.pdbx_strand_id
1 'polypeptide(L)'
;MTGVTIRLPTAAPEAYLAWVTWWREVEQLLGSDLATAPGDDDGLAPDRGARSIVLQHVRSLEEQARRASEEGKQTISPELSAEPTEWDQWLDYWRRRREWLEALALRELPEPMVPEDLVTLWERTLQMIGVELAIDVAHLHNLRVVGTGTPGSIRLVGELEVMNVDAVGRHLEKELRTGNRLTLDLSGLTFIDSRGLAMLLQLSELARELDRTPIVLKTSEIVQRVMEVGLPAPIPGVEIER
;
A
#
# COMPACT_ATOMS: atom_id res chain seq x y z
N MET A 1 10.85 -16.63 12.66
CA MET A 1 10.03 -15.81 11.76
C MET A 1 10.12 -14.40 12.32
N THR A 2 10.60 -13.46 11.53
CA THR A 2 10.82 -12.07 11.92
C THR A 2 9.57 -11.30 11.52
N GLY A 3 8.84 -10.77 12.50
CA GLY A 3 7.66 -9.94 12.25
C GLY A 3 8.02 -8.69 11.43
N VAL A 4 7.11 -8.31 10.55
CA VAL A 4 7.21 -7.12 9.71
C VAL A 4 6.76 -5.92 10.54
N THR A 5 7.61 -4.90 10.62
CA THR A 5 7.31 -3.65 11.33
C THR A 5 7.15 -2.52 10.34
N ILE A 6 5.95 -1.94 10.29
CA ILE A 6 5.63 -0.81 9.44
C ILE A 6 5.62 0.44 10.30
N ARG A 7 6.43 1.43 9.91
CA ARG A 7 6.35 2.77 10.47
C ARG A 7 5.33 3.57 9.67
N LEU A 8 4.35 4.17 10.34
CA LEU A 8 3.31 5.00 9.73
C LEU A 8 3.84 6.43 9.43
N PRO A 9 3.16 7.20 8.57
CA PRO A 9 3.59 8.55 8.19
C PRO A 9 3.88 9.47 9.39
N THR A 10 4.66 10.53 9.19
CA THR A 10 4.83 11.51 10.26
C THR A 10 3.61 12.45 10.30
N ALA A 11 2.92 12.52 11.43
CA ALA A 11 1.76 13.41 11.63
C ALA A 11 1.60 13.82 13.11
N ALA A 12 0.71 14.76 13.39
CA ALA A 12 0.39 15.16 14.75
C ALA A 12 -0.24 13.99 15.55
N PRO A 13 0.09 13.82 16.84
CA PRO A 13 -0.54 12.78 17.67
C PRO A 13 -2.07 12.82 17.65
N GLU A 14 -2.65 14.02 17.59
CA GLU A 14 -4.09 14.26 17.59
C GLU A 14 -4.76 13.66 16.35
N ALA A 15 -4.08 13.66 15.20
CA ALA A 15 -4.60 13.06 13.97
C ALA A 15 -4.73 11.53 14.11
N TYR A 16 -3.77 10.89 14.78
CA TYR A 16 -3.85 9.45 15.08
C TYR A 16 -4.91 9.11 16.12
N LEU A 17 -5.12 9.96 17.12
CA LEU A 17 -6.21 9.78 18.10
C LEU A 17 -7.59 9.98 17.45
N ALA A 18 -7.72 10.93 16.53
CA ALA A 18 -8.92 11.12 15.72
C ALA A 18 -9.18 9.87 14.85
N TRP A 19 -8.13 9.29 14.26
CA TRP A 19 -8.23 8.04 13.52
C TRP A 19 -8.78 6.89 14.38
N VAL A 20 -8.18 6.68 15.56
CA VAL A 20 -8.61 5.61 16.49
C VAL A 20 -10.06 5.81 16.91
N THR A 21 -10.48 7.05 17.13
CA THR A 21 -11.87 7.39 17.49
C THR A 21 -12.83 7.04 16.36
N TRP A 22 -12.55 7.52 15.15
CA TRP A 22 -13.35 7.22 13.96
C TRP A 22 -13.47 5.71 13.72
N TRP A 23 -12.37 4.96 13.90
CA TRP A 23 -12.40 3.50 13.75
C TRP A 23 -13.33 2.80 14.75
N ARG A 24 -13.38 3.28 15.99
CA ARG A 24 -14.30 2.74 17.01
C ARG A 24 -15.75 2.99 16.65
N GLU A 25 -16.06 4.15 16.06
CA GLU A 25 -17.42 4.48 15.60
C GLU A 25 -17.87 3.53 14.47
N VAL A 26 -16.98 3.23 13.52
CA VAL A 26 -17.22 2.24 12.46
C VAL A 26 -17.50 0.86 13.04
N GLU A 27 -16.68 0.39 13.97
CA GLU A 27 -16.87 -0.91 14.63
C GLU A 27 -18.16 -0.97 15.47
N GLN A 28 -18.56 0.14 16.07
CA GLN A 28 -19.80 0.24 16.83
C GLN A 28 -21.02 0.19 15.90
N LEU A 29 -20.96 0.85 14.74
CA LEU A 29 -22.01 0.82 13.73
C LEU A 29 -22.21 -0.61 13.18
N LEU A 30 -21.11 -1.34 12.95
CA LEU A 30 -21.14 -2.76 12.57
C LEU A 30 -21.73 -3.67 13.65
N GLY A 31 -21.55 -3.33 14.93
CA GLY A 31 -22.12 -4.05 16.05
C GLY A 31 -23.60 -3.74 16.33
N SER A 32 -24.20 -2.82 15.56
CA SER A 32 -25.59 -2.38 15.73
C SER A 32 -26.54 -3.09 14.76
N ASP A 33 -27.85 -3.10 15.05
CA ASP A 33 -28.88 -3.74 14.22
C ASP A 33 -28.94 -3.23 12.77
N LEU A 34 -28.33 -2.06 12.46
CA LEU A 34 -28.17 -1.53 11.11
C LEU A 34 -27.24 -2.37 10.21
N ALA A 35 -26.39 -3.22 10.79
CA ALA A 35 -25.53 -4.14 10.04
C ALA A 35 -26.28 -5.35 9.48
N THR A 36 -27.50 -5.62 9.97
CA THR A 36 -28.34 -6.75 9.52
C THR A 36 -29.30 -6.26 8.44
N ALA A 37 -28.79 -5.95 7.24
CA ALA A 37 -29.68 -5.72 6.11
C ALA A 37 -30.39 -7.05 5.74
N PRO A 38 -31.72 -7.08 5.55
CA PRO A 38 -32.42 -8.28 5.14
C PRO A 38 -32.06 -8.57 3.68
N GLY A 39 -31.22 -9.58 3.45
CA GLY A 39 -30.78 -9.99 2.11
C GLY A 39 -29.37 -10.60 2.05
N ASP A 40 -28.51 -10.32 3.03
CA ASP A 40 -27.15 -10.88 3.13
C ASP A 40 -27.13 -12.12 4.05
N ASP A 41 -27.70 -13.23 3.59
CA ASP A 41 -27.58 -14.54 4.28
C ASP A 41 -26.37 -15.37 3.77
N ASP A 42 -25.53 -14.79 2.91
CA ASP A 42 -24.28 -15.43 2.46
C ASP A 42 -23.06 -14.81 3.19
N GLY A 43 -22.79 -15.31 4.40
CA GLY A 43 -21.39 -15.53 4.82
C GLY A 43 -20.69 -14.49 5.72
N LEU A 44 -21.41 -13.69 6.51
CA LEU A 44 -20.82 -12.70 7.44
C LEU A 44 -20.19 -13.25 8.74
N ALA A 45 -19.75 -14.51 8.77
CA ALA A 45 -18.82 -15.00 9.81
C ALA A 45 -17.91 -16.08 9.23
N PRO A 46 -16.57 -16.00 9.40
CA PRO A 46 -15.92 -15.76 10.69
C PRO A 46 -14.66 -14.87 10.63
N ASP A 47 -14.70 -13.63 11.15
CA ASP A 47 -13.55 -12.70 11.10
C ASP A 47 -12.92 -12.41 12.47
N ARG A 48 -12.99 -13.37 13.40
CA ARG A 48 -12.49 -13.19 14.78
C ARG A 48 -10.97 -12.99 14.84
N GLY A 49 -10.21 -13.67 13.98
CA GLY A 49 -8.75 -13.58 13.93
C GLY A 49 -8.27 -12.20 13.48
N ALA A 50 -8.70 -11.75 12.30
CA ALA A 50 -8.34 -10.43 11.78
C ALA A 50 -8.86 -9.30 12.68
N ARG A 51 -10.07 -9.43 13.25
CA ARG A 51 -10.58 -8.45 14.23
C ARG A 51 -9.67 -8.34 15.46
N SER A 52 -9.10 -9.44 15.94
CA SER A 52 -8.15 -9.41 17.07
C SER A 52 -6.88 -8.65 16.73
N ILE A 53 -6.32 -8.86 15.55
CA ILE A 53 -5.09 -8.19 15.06
C ILE A 53 -5.35 -6.70 14.88
N VAL A 54 -6.45 -6.32 14.24
CA VAL A 54 -6.81 -4.91 14.05
C VAL A 54 -7.00 -4.21 15.40
N LEU A 55 -7.68 -4.84 16.36
CA LEU A 55 -7.83 -4.29 17.71
C LEU A 55 -6.49 -4.16 18.46
N GLN A 56 -5.51 -5.01 18.18
CA GLN A 56 -4.16 -4.89 18.74
C GLN A 56 -3.43 -3.70 18.13
N HIS A 57 -3.44 -3.54 16.80
CA HIS A 57 -2.80 -2.41 16.12
C HIS A 57 -3.44 -1.07 16.50
N VAL A 58 -4.78 -1.01 16.58
CA VAL A 58 -5.50 0.20 17.00
C VAL A 58 -5.14 0.59 18.44
N ARG A 59 -5.03 -0.37 19.35
CA ARG A 59 -4.57 -0.12 20.73
C ARG A 59 -3.13 0.36 20.78
N SER A 60 -2.24 -0.27 20.02
CA SER A 60 -0.84 0.14 19.93
C SER A 60 -0.70 1.57 19.39
N LEU A 61 -1.45 1.90 18.35
CA LEU A 61 -1.47 3.23 17.75
C LEU A 61 -1.94 4.29 18.74
N GLU A 62 -3.03 4.01 19.46
CA GLU A 62 -3.55 4.90 20.50
C GLU A 62 -2.54 5.14 21.63
N GLU A 63 -1.87 4.09 22.10
CA GLU A 63 -0.87 4.20 23.16
C GLU A 63 0.31 5.07 22.73
N GLN A 64 0.83 4.85 21.52
CA GLN A 64 1.93 5.63 20.97
C GLN A 64 1.54 7.11 20.79
N ALA A 65 0.34 7.37 20.28
CA ALA A 65 -0.14 8.73 20.09
C ALA A 65 -0.39 9.46 21.41
N ARG A 66 -1.02 8.78 22.38
CA ARG A 66 -1.26 9.36 23.72
C ARG A 66 0.04 9.69 24.43
N ARG A 67 0.99 8.75 24.45
CA ARG A 67 2.30 8.98 25.07
C ARG A 67 3.01 10.19 24.46
N ALA A 68 2.98 10.31 23.14
CA ALA A 68 3.63 11.44 22.48
C ALA A 68 2.93 12.79 22.75
N SER A 69 1.61 12.79 22.85
CA SER A 69 0.84 13.98 23.26
C SER A 69 1.16 14.38 24.70
N GLU A 70 1.25 13.42 25.62
CA GLU A 70 1.68 13.63 27.02
C GLU A 70 3.12 14.15 27.12
N GLU A 71 4.01 13.70 26.23
CA GLU A 71 5.39 14.19 26.10
C GLU A 71 5.49 15.55 25.39
N GLY A 72 4.38 16.12 24.92
CA GLY A 72 4.34 17.42 24.22
C GLY A 72 4.95 17.40 22.83
N LYS A 73 5.03 16.23 22.17
CA LYS A 73 5.55 16.11 20.82
C LYS A 73 4.56 16.67 19.80
N GLN A 74 5.07 17.48 18.87
CA GLN A 74 4.28 18.04 17.77
C GLN A 74 3.99 17.02 16.65
N THR A 75 4.84 15.99 16.53
CA THR A 75 4.73 14.98 15.47
C THR A 75 5.20 13.62 15.96
N ILE A 76 4.62 12.57 15.39
CA ILE A 76 4.93 11.17 15.66
C ILE A 76 4.92 10.36 14.37
N SER A 77 5.61 9.23 14.39
CA SER A 77 5.62 8.24 13.31
C SER A 77 5.46 6.87 13.95
N PRO A 78 4.21 6.43 14.23
CA PRO A 78 3.93 5.23 15.00
C PRO A 78 4.43 3.97 14.29
N GLU A 79 4.77 2.93 15.06
CA GLU A 79 5.22 1.66 14.52
C GLU A 79 4.21 0.56 14.85
N LEU A 80 3.84 -0.22 13.83
CA LEU A 80 2.97 -1.38 13.96
C LEU A 80 3.74 -2.62 13.53
N SER A 81 3.66 -3.70 14.31
CA SER A 81 4.33 -4.95 14.02
C SER A 81 3.34 -6.11 13.99
N ALA A 82 3.52 -7.01 13.04
CA ALA A 82 2.75 -8.25 12.91
C ALA A 82 3.50 -9.24 12.01
N GLU A 83 3.11 -10.52 12.04
CA GLU A 83 3.61 -11.50 11.08
C GLU A 83 3.04 -11.21 9.67
N PRO A 84 3.73 -11.59 8.57
CA PRO A 84 3.25 -11.31 7.20
C PRO A 84 1.81 -11.79 6.93
N THR A 85 1.45 -12.97 7.41
CA THR A 85 0.10 -13.53 7.24
C THR A 85 -0.98 -12.80 8.06
N GLU A 86 -0.59 -12.13 9.13
CA GLU A 86 -1.48 -11.29 9.94
C GLU A 86 -1.72 -9.94 9.26
N TRP A 87 -0.72 -9.44 8.54
CA TRP A 87 -0.86 -8.25 7.71
C TRP A 87 -1.80 -8.43 6.53
N ASP A 88 -1.77 -9.60 5.87
CA ASP A 88 -2.74 -9.94 4.82
C ASP A 88 -4.18 -9.94 5.36
N GLN A 89 -4.38 -10.56 6.54
CA GLN A 89 -5.67 -10.54 7.23
C GLN A 89 -6.12 -9.12 7.57
N TRP A 90 -5.20 -8.27 8.03
CA TRP A 90 -5.47 -6.87 8.35
C TRP A 90 -5.88 -6.07 7.10
N LEU A 91 -5.18 -6.26 5.97
CA LEU A 91 -5.50 -5.58 4.71
C LEU A 91 -6.85 -6.03 4.13
N ASP A 92 -7.12 -7.33 4.13
CA ASP A 92 -8.40 -7.86 3.66
C ASP A 92 -9.54 -7.42 4.57
N TYR A 93 -9.30 -7.36 5.89
CA TYR A 93 -10.24 -6.80 6.84
C TYR A 93 -10.61 -5.36 6.45
N TRP A 94 -9.63 -4.49 6.25
CA TRP A 94 -9.84 -3.09 5.87
C TRP A 94 -10.54 -2.94 4.52
N ARG A 95 -10.17 -3.75 3.51
CA ARG A 95 -10.82 -3.70 2.20
C ARG A 95 -12.33 -3.96 2.30
N ARG A 96 -12.72 -5.01 3.01
CA ARG A 96 -14.14 -5.34 3.23
C ARG A 96 -14.89 -4.22 3.96
N ARG A 97 -14.23 -3.52 4.90
CA ARG A 97 -14.86 -2.41 5.65
C ARG A 97 -15.04 -1.19 4.76
N ARG A 98 -14.09 -0.91 3.87
CA ARG A 98 -14.23 0.13 2.85
C ARG A 98 -15.41 -0.16 1.92
N GLU A 99 -15.49 -1.37 1.38
CA GLU A 99 -16.60 -1.79 0.51
C GLU A 99 -17.95 -1.66 1.22
N TRP A 100 -18.01 -2.00 2.51
CA TRP A 100 -19.21 -1.83 3.34
C TRP A 100 -19.60 -0.35 3.56
N LEU A 101 -18.64 0.52 3.87
CA LEU A 101 -18.89 1.96 3.99
C LEU A 101 -19.39 2.57 2.66
N GLU A 102 -18.78 2.18 1.53
CA GLU A 102 -19.22 2.59 0.20
C GLU A 102 -20.66 2.11 -0.10
N ALA A 103 -21.02 0.89 0.35
CA ALA A 103 -22.37 0.37 0.23
C ALA A 103 -23.40 1.10 1.12
N LEU A 104 -23.01 1.56 2.32
CA LEU A 104 -23.87 2.39 3.17
C LEU A 104 -24.14 3.75 2.54
N ALA A 105 -23.09 4.40 2.04
CA ALA A 105 -23.19 5.70 1.36
C ALA A 105 -24.15 5.63 0.16
N LEU A 106 -24.07 4.55 -0.63
CA LEU A 106 -24.97 4.32 -1.76
C LEU A 106 -26.44 4.15 -1.35
N ARG A 107 -26.69 3.71 -0.11
CA ARG A 107 -28.03 3.49 0.45
C ARG A 107 -28.54 4.68 1.25
N GLU A 108 -27.82 5.81 1.24
CA GLU A 108 -28.12 7.02 2.03
C GLU A 108 -28.29 6.73 3.53
N LEU A 109 -27.60 5.70 4.02
CA LEU A 109 -27.58 5.32 5.43
C LEU A 109 -26.53 6.16 6.18
N PRO A 110 -26.73 6.42 7.49
CA PRO A 110 -25.81 7.24 8.27
C PRO A 110 -24.40 6.61 8.30
N GLU A 111 -23.42 7.33 7.74
CA GLU A 111 -21.99 7.00 7.81
C GLU A 111 -21.27 7.86 8.86
N PRO A 112 -20.22 7.33 9.51
CA PRO A 112 -19.40 8.13 10.42
C PRO A 112 -18.62 9.20 9.65
N MET A 113 -18.73 10.45 10.08
CA MET A 113 -18.07 11.59 9.46
C MET A 113 -16.55 11.42 9.50
N VAL A 114 -15.91 11.41 8.32
CA VAL A 114 -14.45 11.33 8.19
C VAL A 114 -13.88 12.74 8.31
N PRO A 115 -13.01 13.04 9.29
CA PRO A 115 -12.31 14.33 9.32
C PRO A 115 -11.45 14.51 8.06
N GLU A 116 -11.45 15.71 7.46
CA GLU A 116 -10.77 15.96 6.18
C GLU A 116 -9.25 15.67 6.25
N ASP A 117 -8.61 16.03 7.37
CA ASP A 117 -7.20 15.73 7.64
C ASP A 117 -6.92 14.22 7.79
N LEU A 118 -7.95 13.45 8.15
CA LEU A 118 -7.86 12.00 8.30
C LEU A 118 -7.78 11.30 6.94
N VAL A 119 -8.48 11.80 5.92
CA VAL A 119 -8.45 11.24 4.55
C VAL A 119 -7.02 11.23 4.03
N THR A 120 -6.32 12.36 4.14
CA THR A 120 -4.95 12.49 3.66
C THR A 120 -3.99 11.59 4.44
N LEU A 121 -4.11 11.54 5.77
CA LEU A 121 -3.28 10.67 6.61
C LEU A 121 -3.49 9.19 6.28
N TRP A 122 -4.73 8.83 5.97
CA TRP A 122 -5.13 7.46 5.73
C TRP A 122 -4.72 6.99 4.33
N GLU A 123 -4.87 7.81 3.29
CA GLU A 123 -4.32 7.53 1.96
C GLU A 123 -2.81 7.29 2.03
N ARG A 124 -2.08 8.17 2.73
CA ARG A 124 -0.63 8.00 2.96
C ARG A 124 -0.31 6.74 3.75
N THR A 125 -1.15 6.38 4.72
CA THR A 125 -0.93 5.18 5.52
C THR A 125 -1.20 3.91 4.71
N LEU A 126 -2.28 3.84 3.93
CA LEU A 126 -2.55 2.69 3.06
C LEU A 126 -1.50 2.55 1.98
N GLN A 127 -1.00 3.65 1.45
CA GLN A 127 0.13 3.65 0.52
C GLN A 127 1.39 3.10 1.21
N MET A 128 1.75 3.61 2.39
CA MET A 128 2.92 3.17 3.13
C MET A 128 2.84 1.70 3.55
N ILE A 129 1.68 1.25 4.04
CA ILE A 129 1.43 -0.15 4.39
C ILE A 129 1.44 -1.03 3.12
N GLY A 130 0.78 -0.59 2.04
CA GLY A 130 0.77 -1.31 0.77
C GLY A 130 2.15 -1.42 0.13
N VAL A 131 2.99 -0.40 0.30
CA VAL A 131 4.40 -0.39 -0.09
C VAL A 131 5.17 -1.36 0.80
N GLU A 132 5.18 -1.18 2.12
CA GLU A 132 5.97 -2.00 3.04
C GLU A 132 5.55 -3.48 3.01
N LEU A 133 4.26 -3.80 2.87
CA LEU A 133 3.79 -5.17 2.73
C LEU A 133 4.00 -5.75 1.34
N ALA A 134 3.88 -4.98 0.26
CA ALA A 134 4.31 -5.48 -1.05
C ALA A 134 5.82 -5.74 -1.12
N ILE A 135 6.58 -5.02 -0.29
CA ILE A 135 8.02 -5.17 -0.11
C ILE A 135 8.37 -6.39 0.74
N ASP A 136 7.59 -6.69 1.80
CA ASP A 136 7.95 -7.70 2.81
C ASP A 136 7.12 -9.00 2.76
N VAL A 137 5.94 -9.02 2.12
CA VAL A 137 5.10 -10.24 1.97
C VAL A 137 5.69 -11.19 0.93
N ALA A 138 6.51 -10.68 0.02
CA ALA A 138 7.06 -11.51 -1.01
C ALA A 138 8.52 -11.83 -0.70
N HIS A 139 8.74 -13.08 -0.29
CA HIS A 139 9.91 -13.83 -0.75
C HIS A 139 9.86 -13.89 -2.30
N LEU A 140 9.96 -12.74 -2.97
CA LEU A 140 10.28 -12.68 -4.38
C LEU A 140 11.66 -13.28 -4.45
N HIS A 141 11.75 -14.44 -5.09
CA HIS A 141 13.01 -15.13 -5.28
C HIS A 141 14.06 -14.12 -5.76
N ASN A 142 15.12 -13.92 -4.96
CA ASN A 142 16.21 -12.97 -5.18
C ASN A 142 15.83 -11.51 -5.49
N LEU A 143 14.63 -11.03 -5.13
CA LEU A 143 14.23 -9.65 -5.40
C LEU A 143 13.67 -8.97 -4.15
N ARG A 144 14.08 -7.73 -3.95
CA ARG A 144 13.54 -6.85 -2.91
C ARG A 144 13.00 -5.60 -3.58
N VAL A 145 11.74 -5.30 -3.30
CA VAL A 145 11.15 -3.99 -3.60
C VAL A 145 11.49 -3.08 -2.41
N VAL A 146 11.73 -1.80 -2.60
CA VAL A 146 12.03 -0.85 -1.51
C VAL A 146 11.34 0.47 -1.81
N GLY A 147 10.50 0.94 -0.89
CA GLY A 147 9.86 2.25 -0.96
C GLY A 147 10.91 3.32 -0.66
N THR A 148 10.96 4.37 -1.47
CA THR A 148 11.94 5.45 -1.27
C THR A 148 11.44 6.56 -0.33
N GLY A 149 10.26 6.38 0.28
CA GLY A 149 9.60 7.37 1.13
C GLY A 149 8.88 8.49 0.36
N THR A 150 8.94 8.47 -0.98
CA THR A 150 8.18 9.39 -1.85
C THR A 150 7.11 8.61 -2.63
N PRO A 151 5.85 9.06 -2.65
CA PRO A 151 4.79 8.49 -3.48
C PRO A 151 5.23 8.29 -4.93
N GLY A 152 4.91 7.14 -5.52
CA GLY A 152 5.31 6.79 -6.88
C GLY A 152 6.79 6.45 -7.07
N SER A 153 7.63 6.48 -6.03
CA SER A 153 9.06 6.24 -6.16
C SER A 153 9.51 4.96 -5.46
N ILE A 154 9.89 3.96 -6.27
CA ILE A 154 10.14 2.58 -5.85
C ILE A 154 11.52 2.14 -6.35
N ARG A 155 12.27 1.44 -5.50
CA ARG A 155 13.56 0.82 -5.85
C ARG A 155 13.43 -0.69 -5.92
N LEU A 156 14.03 -1.30 -6.93
CA LEU A 156 14.14 -2.76 -7.08
C LEU A 156 15.60 -3.19 -6.89
N VAL A 157 15.83 -4.17 -6.02
CA VAL A 157 17.16 -4.68 -5.67
C VAL A 157 17.20 -6.20 -5.82
N GLY A 158 18.09 -6.71 -6.67
CA GLY A 158 18.23 -8.15 -6.94
C GLY A 158 17.85 -8.52 -8.38
N GLU A 159 17.04 -9.56 -8.57
CA GLU A 159 16.78 -10.14 -9.90
C GLU A 159 15.30 -10.02 -10.30
N LEU A 160 14.99 -9.32 -11.39
CA LEU A 160 13.63 -9.24 -11.92
C LEU A 160 13.40 -10.35 -12.96
N GLU A 161 12.66 -11.37 -12.59
CA GLU A 161 12.51 -12.61 -13.36
C GLU A 161 11.09 -13.19 -13.32
N VAL A 162 10.87 -14.23 -14.10
CA VAL A 162 9.60 -14.98 -14.19
C VAL A 162 8.93 -15.29 -12.84
N MET A 163 9.70 -15.54 -11.78
CA MET A 163 9.16 -15.92 -10.47
C MET A 163 8.55 -14.75 -9.69
N ASN A 164 8.92 -13.50 -10.02
CA ASN A 164 8.55 -12.33 -9.24
C ASN A 164 7.91 -11.19 -10.06
N VAL A 165 8.08 -11.20 -11.39
CA VAL A 165 7.63 -10.13 -12.29
C VAL A 165 6.14 -9.83 -12.20
N ASP A 166 5.27 -10.84 -12.11
CA ASP A 166 3.82 -10.63 -12.08
C ASP A 166 3.37 -9.96 -10.76
N ALA A 167 4.03 -10.28 -9.65
CA ALA A 167 3.75 -9.68 -8.36
C ALA A 167 4.21 -8.22 -8.33
N VAL A 168 5.42 -7.95 -8.83
CA VAL A 168 5.97 -6.60 -8.95
C VAL A 168 5.11 -5.75 -9.89
N GLY A 169 4.76 -6.28 -11.06
CA GLY A 169 3.93 -5.58 -12.05
C GLY A 169 2.60 -5.11 -11.46
N ARG A 170 1.86 -6.02 -10.80
CA ARG A 170 0.59 -5.66 -10.13
C ARG A 170 0.77 -4.58 -9.06
N HIS A 171 1.89 -4.58 -8.35
CA HIS A 171 2.18 -3.54 -7.36
C HIS A 171 2.42 -2.18 -8.03
N LEU A 172 3.26 -2.13 -9.06
CA LEU A 172 3.56 -0.91 -9.80
C LEU A 172 2.33 -0.34 -10.54
N GLU A 173 1.48 -1.20 -11.08
CA GLU A 173 0.21 -0.77 -11.68
C GLU A 173 -0.75 -0.15 -10.66
N LYS A 174 -0.85 -0.73 -9.45
CA LYS A 174 -1.65 -0.14 -8.37
C LYS A 174 -1.13 1.23 -8.01
N GLU A 175 0.19 1.39 -7.92
CA GLU A 175 0.82 2.67 -7.64
C GLU A 175 0.47 3.72 -8.70
N LEU A 176 0.55 3.40 -9.99
CA LEU A 176 0.11 4.30 -11.06
C LEU A 176 -1.36 4.72 -10.93
N ARG A 177 -2.24 3.80 -10.53
CA ARG A 177 -3.68 4.06 -10.34
C ARG A 177 -3.98 4.93 -9.12
N THR A 178 -3.04 5.10 -8.18
CA THR A 178 -3.18 6.08 -7.08
C THR A 178 -3.05 7.54 -7.55
N GLY A 179 -2.70 7.76 -8.82
CA GLY A 179 -2.57 9.10 -9.40
C GLY A 179 -1.14 9.64 -9.40
N ASN A 180 -0.19 8.91 -8.82
CA ASN A 180 1.22 9.28 -8.80
C ASN A 180 1.92 8.97 -10.13
N ARG A 181 2.93 9.78 -10.48
CA ARG A 181 3.89 9.43 -11.55
C ARG A 181 4.91 8.43 -10.99
N LEU A 182 5.31 7.46 -11.80
CA LEU A 182 6.18 6.38 -11.35
C LEU A 182 7.66 6.71 -11.61
N THR A 183 8.48 6.59 -10.58
CA THR A 183 9.95 6.60 -10.66
C THR A 183 10.47 5.25 -10.16
N LEU A 184 11.18 4.53 -11.00
CA LEU A 184 11.76 3.23 -10.67
C LEU A 184 13.28 3.30 -10.60
N ASP A 185 13.83 3.06 -9.41
CA ASP A 185 15.24 2.84 -9.22
C ASP A 185 15.59 1.36 -9.44
N LEU A 186 16.02 1.06 -10.66
CA LEU A 186 16.51 -0.23 -11.13
C LEU A 186 18.04 -0.37 -10.99
N SER A 187 18.73 0.62 -10.39
CA SER A 187 20.19 0.57 -10.22
C SER A 187 20.65 -0.58 -9.31
N GLY A 188 19.76 -1.08 -8.44
CA GLY A 188 19.97 -2.24 -7.60
C GLY A 188 19.73 -3.58 -8.27
N LEU A 189 19.26 -3.61 -9.53
CA LEU A 189 19.03 -4.86 -10.23
C LEU A 189 20.35 -5.43 -10.78
N THR A 190 20.58 -6.71 -10.49
CA THR A 190 21.68 -7.51 -11.03
C THR A 190 21.26 -8.30 -12.26
N PHE A 191 19.96 -8.52 -12.46
CA PHE A 191 19.41 -9.25 -13.60
C PHE A 191 17.98 -8.79 -13.93
N ILE A 192 17.64 -8.83 -15.23
CA ILE A 192 16.28 -8.65 -15.75
C ILE A 192 16.09 -9.56 -16.97
N ASP A 193 15.00 -10.35 -16.99
CA ASP A 193 14.66 -11.20 -18.13
C ASP A 193 13.70 -10.50 -19.12
N SER A 194 13.31 -11.23 -20.17
CA SER A 194 12.38 -10.73 -21.18
C SER A 194 10.97 -10.44 -20.62
N ARG A 195 10.55 -11.11 -19.54
CA ARG A 195 9.27 -10.80 -18.88
C ARG A 195 9.38 -9.52 -18.09
N GLY A 196 10.50 -9.28 -17.41
CA GLY A 196 10.79 -7.99 -16.76
C GLY A 196 10.74 -6.82 -17.75
N LEU A 197 11.33 -6.99 -18.93
CA LEU A 197 11.22 -5.99 -20.01
C LEU A 197 9.78 -5.81 -20.50
N ALA A 198 9.04 -6.90 -20.70
CA ALA A 198 7.64 -6.85 -21.12
C ALA A 198 6.75 -6.11 -20.09
N MET A 199 6.99 -6.34 -18.80
CA MET A 199 6.32 -5.63 -17.71
C MET A 199 6.57 -4.11 -17.80
N LEU A 200 7.80 -3.66 -18.08
CA LEU A 200 8.10 -2.24 -18.25
C LEU A 200 7.34 -1.62 -19.45
N LEU A 201 7.19 -2.37 -20.55
CA LEU A 201 6.38 -1.94 -21.70
C LEU A 201 4.90 -1.79 -21.32
N GLN A 202 4.35 -2.78 -20.60
CA GLN A 202 2.96 -2.76 -20.13
C GLN A 202 2.69 -1.61 -19.16
N LEU A 203 3.61 -1.38 -18.22
CA LEU A 203 3.52 -0.24 -17.29
C LEU A 203 3.53 1.08 -18.03
N SER A 204 4.37 1.21 -19.06
CA SER A 204 4.41 2.45 -19.85
C SER A 204 3.12 2.69 -20.61
N GLU A 205 2.51 1.64 -21.19
CA GLU A 205 1.22 1.79 -21.86
C GLU A 205 0.13 2.21 -20.88
N LEU A 206 0.06 1.57 -19.71
CA LEU A 206 -0.89 1.95 -18.66
C LEU A 206 -0.66 3.41 -18.19
N ALA A 207 0.60 3.82 -18.00
CA ALA A 207 0.90 5.19 -17.61
C ALA A 207 0.46 6.20 -18.69
N ARG A 208 0.51 5.84 -19.97
CA ARG A 208 -0.01 6.68 -21.06
C ARG A 208 -1.54 6.75 -21.04
N GLU A 209 -2.21 5.61 -20.88
CA GLU A 209 -3.67 5.55 -20.77
C GLU A 209 -4.21 6.39 -19.61
N LEU A 210 -3.47 6.45 -18.49
CA LEU A 210 -3.83 7.19 -17.29
C LEU A 210 -3.33 8.65 -17.26
N ASP A 211 -2.65 9.13 -18.31
CA ASP A 211 -1.99 10.45 -18.34
C ASP A 211 -1.03 10.66 -17.15
N ARG A 212 -0.17 9.66 -16.90
CA ARG A 212 0.84 9.59 -15.82
C ARG A 212 2.27 9.46 -16.32
N THR A 213 2.49 9.75 -17.60
CA THR A 213 3.84 9.79 -18.18
C THR A 213 4.60 11.07 -17.80
N PRO A 214 5.94 11.05 -17.84
CA PRO A 214 6.81 9.88 -18.09
C PRO A 214 6.96 8.97 -16.86
N ILE A 215 7.24 7.69 -17.10
CA ILE A 215 7.86 6.83 -16.08
C ILE A 215 9.37 7.12 -16.13
N VAL A 216 9.96 7.44 -14.98
CA VAL A 216 11.40 7.69 -14.86
C VAL A 216 12.10 6.42 -14.41
N LEU A 217 13.11 5.96 -15.14
CA LEU A 217 13.93 4.80 -14.78
C LEU A 217 15.36 5.25 -14.44
N LYS A 218 15.83 4.93 -13.23
CA LYS A 218 17.26 4.96 -12.89
C LYS A 218 17.81 3.55 -13.06
N THR A 219 18.73 3.36 -13.97
CA THR A 219 19.14 2.00 -14.40
C THR A 219 20.61 1.72 -14.12
N SER A 220 20.97 0.48 -13.82
CA SER A 220 22.36 0.02 -13.86
C SER A 220 22.83 -0.19 -15.31
N GLU A 221 24.14 -0.24 -15.54
CA GLU A 221 24.71 -0.54 -16.87
C GLU A 221 24.23 -1.89 -17.42
N ILE A 222 24.05 -2.89 -16.54
CA ILE A 222 23.56 -4.22 -16.92
C ILE A 222 22.13 -4.12 -17.45
N VAL A 223 21.24 -3.43 -16.72
CA VAL A 223 19.85 -3.25 -17.12
C VAL A 223 19.76 -2.45 -18.43
N GLN A 224 20.55 -1.37 -18.56
CA GLN A 224 20.60 -0.61 -19.82
C GLN A 224 21.00 -1.49 -20.98
N ARG A 225 22.05 -2.32 -20.81
CA ARG A 225 22.51 -3.21 -21.86
C ARG A 225 21.43 -4.22 -22.27
N VAL A 226 20.70 -4.77 -21.31
CA VAL A 226 19.59 -5.70 -21.59
C VAL A 226 18.46 -4.97 -22.32
N MET A 227 18.13 -3.74 -21.95
CA MET A 227 17.13 -2.93 -22.67
C MET A 227 17.57 -2.62 -24.11
N GLU A 228 18.82 -2.22 -24.32
CA GLU A 228 19.37 -1.93 -25.67
C GLU A 228 19.33 -3.14 -26.61
N VAL A 229 19.59 -4.33 -26.07
CA VAL A 229 19.63 -5.57 -26.85
C VAL A 229 18.23 -6.20 -26.99
N GLY A 230 17.43 -6.15 -25.93
CA GLY A 230 16.15 -6.82 -25.83
C GLY A 230 14.97 -6.03 -26.40
N LEU A 231 15.12 -4.71 -26.59
CA LEU A 231 14.08 -3.85 -27.13
C LEU A 231 14.47 -3.32 -28.52
N PRO A 232 13.56 -3.38 -29.51
CA PRO A 232 13.84 -2.88 -30.86
C PRO A 232 13.88 -1.34 -30.93
N ALA A 233 13.35 -0.65 -29.92
CA ALA A 233 13.30 0.80 -29.80
C ALA A 233 13.18 1.21 -28.32
N PRO A 234 13.47 2.48 -27.97
CA PRO A 234 13.18 3.01 -26.63
C PRO A 234 11.70 2.85 -26.26
N ILE A 235 11.42 2.58 -24.99
CA ILE A 235 10.05 2.44 -24.49
C ILE A 235 9.35 3.81 -24.59
N PRO A 236 8.25 3.95 -25.34
CA PRO A 236 7.51 5.22 -25.42
C PRO A 236 7.00 5.62 -24.05
N GLY A 237 7.09 6.90 -23.67
CA GLY A 237 6.60 7.38 -22.36
C GLY A 237 7.51 7.07 -21.17
N VAL A 238 8.74 6.57 -21.43
CA VAL A 238 9.77 6.31 -20.43
C VAL A 238 10.96 7.25 -20.62
N GLU A 239 11.44 7.81 -19.52
CA GLU A 239 12.69 8.57 -19.44
C GLU A 239 13.74 7.77 -18.66
N ILE A 240 14.97 7.72 -19.16
CA ILE A 240 16.09 7.07 -18.46
C ILE A 240 16.95 8.17 -17.83
N GLU A 241 17.00 8.16 -16.51
CA GLU A 241 17.87 9.03 -15.70
C GLU A 241 19.22 8.34 -15.51
N ARG A 242 20.31 9.07 -15.81
CA ARG A 242 21.69 8.58 -15.73
C ARG A 242 22.33 8.93 -14.40
#